data_AF-A0A0F8YL06-F1
#
_entry.id   AF-A0A0F8YL06-F1
#
_cell.length_a   1.000
_cell.length_b   1.000
_cell.length_c   1.000
_cell.angle_alpha   90.00
_cell.angle_beta   90.00
_cell.angle_gamma   90.00
#
_symmetry.space_group_name_H-M   'P 1'
#
loop_
_entity.id
_entity.type
_entity.pdbx_description
1 polymer ?
#
loop_
_entity_poly.entity_id
_entity_poly.type
_entity_poly.pdbx_seq_one_letter_code
_entity_poly.pdbx_strand_id
1 'polypeptide(L)'
;DKSDMDSRFVDNNTVRREITNPAVNIKVFKGESKWTKLLKLGEAFDTDEHSISFEEVRLWVSFVVVQDYGTYVVFAGIIMMCFALVVRFLFVRKEIRAHITEEGTLITGKGEFFPELFKEEFDVLLSKISDNPSSSSEKA
;
A
#
# COMPACT_ATOMS: atom_id res chain seq x y z
N ASP A 1 10.24 -8.54 -44.70
CA ASP A 1 9.05 -8.02 -44.02
C ASP A 1 9.07 -8.44 -42.54
N LYS A 2 9.96 -7.79 -41.77
CA LYS A 2 10.28 -8.16 -40.38
C LYS A 2 10.62 -6.90 -39.54
N SER A 3 10.37 -5.72 -40.11
CA SER A 3 10.74 -4.41 -39.55
C SER A 3 9.65 -3.79 -38.68
N ASP A 4 8.44 -4.36 -38.67
CA ASP A 4 7.26 -3.65 -38.15
C ASP A 4 6.71 -4.21 -36.83
N MET A 5 7.41 -5.15 -36.18
CA MET A 5 6.87 -5.87 -35.01
C MET A 5 7.40 -5.39 -33.65
N ASP A 6 8.40 -4.51 -33.59
CA ASP A 6 9.06 -4.10 -32.33
C ASP A 6 8.52 -2.79 -31.71
N SER A 7 7.56 -2.11 -32.34
CA SER A 7 7.15 -0.76 -31.92
C SER A 7 6.04 -0.71 -30.85
N ARG A 8 5.58 -1.86 -30.31
CA ARG A 8 4.40 -1.91 -29.41
C ARG A 8 4.69 -1.99 -27.91
N PHE A 9 5.95 -1.93 -27.48
CA PHE A 9 6.32 -2.06 -26.06
C PHE A 9 7.20 -0.91 -25.55
N VAL A 10 6.94 0.33 -26.00
CA VAL A 10 7.60 1.52 -25.43
C VAL A 10 6.63 2.20 -24.48
N ASP A 11 6.59 1.71 -23.23
CA ASP A 11 5.96 2.44 -22.12
C ASP A 11 6.78 3.70 -21.82
N ASN A 12 6.28 4.86 -22.25
CA ASN A 12 6.91 6.18 -22.16
C ASN A 12 7.12 6.71 -20.72
N ASN A 13 6.81 5.93 -19.68
CA ASN A 13 6.85 6.39 -18.28
C ASN A 13 8.06 5.92 -17.46
N THR A 14 9.00 5.18 -18.07
CA THR A 14 10.20 4.74 -17.37
C THR A 14 11.30 5.79 -17.54
N VAL A 15 11.49 6.65 -16.54
CA VAL A 15 12.64 7.58 -16.49
C VAL A 15 13.92 6.77 -16.33
N ARG A 16 14.58 6.43 -17.44
CA ARG A 16 15.91 5.83 -17.42
C ARG A 16 16.90 6.84 -16.88
N ARG A 17 17.35 6.64 -15.64
CA ARG A 17 18.50 7.36 -15.08
C ARG A 17 19.78 6.67 -15.53
N GLU A 18 20.08 6.76 -16.82
CA GLU A 18 21.38 6.34 -17.35
C GLU A 18 22.41 7.43 -17.06
N ILE A 19 23.60 7.05 -16.58
CA ILE A 19 24.72 7.98 -16.40
C ILE A 19 25.25 8.31 -17.80
N THR A 20 24.80 9.40 -18.38
CA THR A 20 25.05 9.75 -19.78
C THR A 20 26.49 10.23 -20.03
N ASN A 21 27.21 10.68 -18.99
CA ASN A 21 28.57 11.21 -19.13
C ASN A 21 29.34 11.22 -17.78
N PRO A 22 29.93 10.09 -17.36
CA PRO A 22 30.74 10.05 -16.15
C PRO A 22 32.10 10.73 -16.40
N ALA A 23 32.40 11.78 -15.63
CA ALA A 23 33.74 12.37 -15.56
C ALA A 23 34.41 11.92 -14.26
N VAL A 24 35.61 11.34 -14.37
CA VAL A 24 36.36 10.81 -13.23
C VAL A 24 37.59 11.66 -12.95
N ASN A 25 37.81 12.03 -11.69
CA ASN A 25 39.02 12.75 -11.29
C ASN A 25 40.11 11.73 -10.97
N ILE A 26 41.13 11.63 -11.83
CA ILE A 26 42.24 10.70 -11.65
C ILE A 26 43.39 11.46 -11.01
N LYS A 27 43.88 10.92 -9.88
CA LYS A 27 45.06 11.39 -9.17
C LYS A 27 46.13 10.31 -9.19
N VAL A 28 47.24 10.56 -9.86
CA VAL A 28 48.38 9.65 -9.95
C VAL A 28 49.52 10.21 -9.11
N PHE A 29 50.12 9.35 -8.28
CA PHE A 29 51.25 9.70 -7.42
C PHE A 29 52.45 8.84 -7.80
N LYS A 30 53.58 9.46 -8.15
CA LYS A 30 54.87 8.78 -8.36
C LYS A 30 55.96 9.56 -7.62
N GLY A 31 56.35 9.09 -6.43
CA GLY A 31 57.28 9.82 -5.56
C GLY A 31 56.69 11.17 -5.11
N GLU A 32 57.41 12.28 -5.35
CA GLU A 32 56.94 13.64 -5.08
C GLU A 32 56.04 14.22 -6.20
N SER A 33 56.01 13.58 -7.37
CA SER A 33 55.22 14.05 -8.51
C SER A 33 53.76 13.65 -8.38
N LYS A 34 52.87 14.64 -8.49
CA LYS A 34 51.42 14.50 -8.39
C LYS A 34 50.77 15.03 -9.65
N TRP A 35 50.12 14.15 -10.41
CA TRP A 35 49.27 14.53 -11.54
C TRP A 35 47.82 14.42 -11.14
N THR A 36 47.02 15.43 -11.50
CA THR A 36 45.57 15.46 -11.25
C THR A 36 44.89 15.94 -12.51
N LYS A 37 44.07 15.09 -13.12
CA LYS A 37 43.32 15.43 -14.33
C LYS A 37 41.91 14.85 -14.25
N LEU A 38 40.94 15.62 -14.73
CA LEU A 38 39.60 15.13 -14.97
C LEU A 38 39.60 14.39 -16.32
N LEU A 39 39.28 13.10 -16.31
CA LEU A 39 39.17 12.28 -17.50
C LEU A 39 37.71 12.03 -17.84
N LYS A 40 37.33 12.27 -19.09
CA LYS A 40 36.01 11.88 -19.62
C LYS A 40 36.08 10.48 -20.24
N LEU A 41 34.91 9.88 -20.47
CA LEU A 41 34.80 8.61 -21.18
C LEU A 41 35.43 8.71 -22.57
N GLY A 42 36.29 7.75 -22.92
CA GLY A 42 37.04 7.71 -24.18
C GLY A 42 38.29 8.60 -24.23
N GLU A 43 38.58 9.38 -23.18
CA GLU A 43 39.82 10.14 -23.09
C GLU A 43 40.96 9.30 -22.51
N ALA A 44 42.19 9.60 -22.94
CA ALA A 44 43.42 9.05 -22.40
C ALA A 44 44.28 10.16 -21.79
N PHE A 45 45.06 9.78 -20.78
CA PHE A 45 46.05 10.64 -20.16
C PHE A 45 47.40 9.92 -20.13
N ASP A 46 48.37 10.52 -20.80
CA ASP A 46 49.74 10.05 -20.80
C ASP A 46 50.52 10.67 -19.64
N THR A 47 51.24 9.81 -18.93
CA THR A 47 52.35 10.14 -18.03
C THR A 47 53.66 9.74 -18.72
N ASP A 48 54.79 10.22 -18.21
CA ASP A 48 56.11 10.03 -18.85
C ASP A 48 56.47 8.57 -19.20
N GLU A 49 55.85 7.59 -18.53
CA GLU A 49 56.09 6.16 -18.79
C GLU A 49 54.84 5.33 -19.07
N HIS A 50 53.63 5.86 -18.85
CA HIS A 50 52.38 5.08 -18.89
C HIS A 50 51.21 5.90 -19.44
N SER A 51 50.35 5.26 -20.24
CA SER A 51 49.08 5.84 -20.68
C SER A 51 47.94 5.26 -19.86
N ILE A 52 47.07 6.11 -19.33
CA ILE A 52 45.87 5.74 -18.58
C ILE A 52 44.66 6.17 -19.41
N SER A 53 43.92 5.20 -19.95
CA SER A 53 42.68 5.41 -20.69
C SER A 53 41.45 5.11 -19.82
N PHE A 54 40.37 5.88 -20.02
CA PHE A 54 39.06 5.57 -19.46
C PHE A 54 38.11 5.17 -20.59
N GLU A 55 38.22 3.91 -21.04
CA GLU A 55 37.63 3.46 -22.30
C GLU A 55 36.11 3.29 -22.25
N GLU A 56 35.58 2.60 -21.24
CA GLU A 56 34.15 2.30 -21.21
C GLU A 56 33.66 2.10 -19.77
N VAL A 57 32.46 2.62 -19.49
CA VAL A 57 31.69 2.22 -18.31
C VAL A 57 30.81 1.05 -18.74
N ARG A 58 31.27 -0.17 -18.44
CA ARG A 58 30.43 -1.36 -18.59
C ARG A 58 29.22 -1.22 -17.66
N LEU A 59 28.09 -0.83 -18.24
CA LEU A 59 26.83 -0.62 -17.55
C LEU A 59 26.42 -1.88 -16.78
N TRP A 60 26.03 -1.67 -15.52
CA TRP A 60 25.52 -2.72 -14.65
C TRP A 60 24.12 -3.12 -15.12
N VAL A 61 23.84 -4.42 -15.02
CA VAL A 61 22.61 -5.08 -15.42
C VAL A 61 21.38 -4.27 -15.00
N SER A 62 20.61 -3.78 -15.97
CA SER A 62 19.32 -3.13 -15.71
C SER A 62 18.26 -4.21 -15.56
N PHE A 63 17.76 -4.39 -14.34
CA PHE A 63 16.59 -5.22 -14.08
C PHE A 63 15.33 -4.42 -14.41
N VAL A 64 14.73 -4.73 -15.55
CA VAL A 64 13.42 -4.20 -15.93
C VAL A 64 12.38 -5.22 -15.48
N VAL A 65 11.58 -4.87 -14.46
CA VAL A 65 10.42 -5.69 -14.07
C VAL A 65 9.31 -5.40 -15.06
N VAL A 66 9.17 -6.29 -16.05
CA VAL A 66 8.18 -6.17 -17.13
C VAL A 66 6.76 -6.48 -16.62
N GLN A 67 6.62 -7.32 -15.59
CA GLN A 67 5.32 -7.66 -15.03
C GLN A 67 5.45 -8.14 -13.58
N ASP A 68 4.86 -7.40 -12.64
CA ASP A 68 4.77 -7.79 -11.24
C ASP A 68 3.40 -8.42 -10.95
N TYR A 69 3.33 -9.74 -11.04
CA TYR A 69 2.13 -10.50 -10.69
C TYR A 69 1.81 -10.47 -9.18
N GLY A 70 2.79 -10.13 -8.33
CA GLY A 70 2.61 -10.02 -6.88
C GLY A 70 1.71 -8.85 -6.48
N THR A 71 1.72 -7.77 -7.27
CA THR A 71 0.90 -6.58 -7.02
C THR A 71 -0.59 -6.94 -6.94
N TYR A 72 -1.11 -7.77 -7.83
CA TYR A 72 -2.53 -8.17 -7.80
C TYR A 72 -2.92 -8.94 -6.54
N VAL A 73 -2.04 -9.82 -6.06
CA VAL A 73 -2.26 -10.60 -4.84
C VAL A 73 -2.29 -9.70 -3.61
N VAL A 74 -1.39 -8.72 -3.54
CA VAL A 74 -1.36 -7.73 -2.46
C VAL A 74 -2.66 -6.91 -2.43
N PHE A 75 -3.11 -6.43 -3.59
CA PHE A 75 -4.37 -5.67 -3.68
C PHE A 75 -5.59 -6.52 -3.29
N ALA A 76 -5.66 -7.78 -3.74
CA ALA A 76 -6.73 -8.68 -3.36
C ALA A 76 -6.80 -8.89 -1.83
N GLY A 77 -5.65 -9.05 -1.17
CA GLY A 77 -5.56 -9.17 0.29
C GLY A 77 -6.06 -7.92 1.02
N ILE A 78 -5.69 -6.72 0.55
CA ILE A 78 -6.15 -5.45 1.12
C ILE A 78 -7.68 -5.33 0.99
N ILE A 79 -8.22 -5.62 -0.19
CA ILE A 79 -9.67 -5.57 -0.43
C ILE A 79 -10.41 -6.54 0.50
N MET A 80 -9.90 -7.76 0.65
CA MET A 80 -10.48 -8.76 1.55
C MET A 80 -10.45 -8.31 3.02
N MET A 81 -9.37 -7.68 3.47
CA MET A 81 -9.25 -7.12 4.82
C MET A 81 -10.27 -6.00 5.05
N CYS A 82 -10.42 -5.08 4.10
CA CYS A 82 -11.43 -4.03 4.17
C CYS A 82 -12.85 -4.62 4.23
N PHE A 83 -13.13 -5.62 3.41
CA PHE A 83 -14.43 -6.29 3.41
C PHE A 83 -14.72 -6.97 4.75
N ALA A 84 -13.74 -7.69 5.32
CA ALA A 84 -13.88 -8.33 6.62
C ALA A 84 -14.18 -7.32 7.74
N LEU A 85 -13.55 -6.13 7.69
CA LEU A 85 -13.85 -5.04 8.62
C LEU A 85 -15.27 -4.53 8.46
N VAL A 86 -15.72 -4.27 7.22
CA VAL A 86 -17.09 -3.81 6.96
C VAL A 86 -18.11 -4.83 7.48
N VAL A 87 -17.92 -6.12 7.17
CA VAL A 87 -18.78 -7.19 7.69
C VAL A 87 -18.78 -7.21 9.21
N ARG A 88 -17.61 -7.08 9.85
CA ARG A 88 -17.51 -7.01 11.32
C ARG A 88 -18.34 -5.86 11.91
N PHE A 89 -18.37 -4.70 11.25
CA PHE A 89 -19.16 -3.55 11.70
C PHE A 89 -20.65 -3.64 11.36
N LEU A 90 -21.06 -4.39 10.34
CA LEU A 90 -22.47 -4.58 10.02
C LEU A 90 -23.14 -5.59 10.95
N PHE A 91 -22.43 -6.63 11.38
CA PHE A 91 -22.94 -7.64 12.29
C PHE A 91 -22.57 -7.35 13.75
N VAL A 92 -22.94 -6.16 14.24
CA VAL A 92 -22.83 -5.84 15.67
C VAL A 92 -23.79 -6.71 16.45
N ARG A 93 -23.27 -7.53 17.37
CA ARG A 93 -24.08 -8.32 18.29
C ARG A 93 -24.75 -7.37 19.29
N LYS A 94 -26.05 -7.15 19.11
CA LYS A 94 -26.91 -6.49 20.10
C LYS A 94 -27.56 -7.57 20.95
N GLU A 95 -27.42 -7.48 22.26
CA GLU A 95 -28.03 -8.43 23.19
C GLU A 95 -29.18 -7.73 23.93
N ILE A 96 -30.39 -8.28 23.82
CA ILE A 96 -31.58 -7.83 24.56
C ILE A 96 -32.01 -8.99 25.45
N ARG A 97 -32.14 -8.74 26.75
CA ARG A 97 -32.60 -9.71 27.75
C ARG A 97 -33.84 -9.20 28.44
N ALA A 98 -34.90 -9.99 28.44
CA ALA A 98 -36.10 -9.75 29.22
C ALA A 98 -36.12 -10.71 30.41
N HIS A 99 -36.28 -10.15 31.62
CA HIS A 99 -36.46 -10.88 32.85
C HIS A 99 -37.89 -10.64 33.35
N ILE A 100 -38.64 -11.70 33.60
CA ILE A 100 -39.98 -11.61 34.21
C ILE A 100 -39.78 -11.71 35.71
N THR A 101 -40.20 -10.66 36.43
CA THR A 101 -40.12 -10.54 37.89
C THR A 101 -41.54 -10.38 38.45
N GLU A 102 -41.73 -10.59 39.75
CA GLU A 102 -43.03 -10.41 40.42
C GLU A 102 -43.61 -8.99 40.28
N GLU A 103 -42.76 -7.98 40.07
CA GLU A 103 -43.13 -6.57 39.86
C GLU A 103 -43.38 -6.20 38.38
N GLY A 104 -43.13 -7.12 37.43
CA GLY A 104 -43.30 -6.89 36.00
C GLY A 104 -42.15 -7.43 35.13
N THR A 105 -42.12 -7.02 33.86
CA THR A 105 -41.06 -7.43 32.91
C THR A 105 -39.94 -6.39 32.86
N LEU A 106 -38.74 -6.77 33.31
CA LEU A 106 -37.52 -5.97 33.20
C LEU A 106 -36.82 -6.27 31.88
N ILE A 107 -36.78 -5.30 30.97
CA ILE A 107 -36.04 -5.41 29.70
C ILE A 107 -34.70 -4.68 29.86
N THR A 108 -33.62 -5.38 29.57
CA THR A 108 -32.25 -4.84 29.59
C THR A 108 -31.60 -5.08 28.23
N GLY A 109 -30.68 -4.21 27.82
CA GLY A 109 -29.96 -4.37 26.57
C GLY A 109 -28.50 -3.95 26.68
N LYS A 110 -27.63 -4.56 25.88
CA LYS A 110 -26.22 -4.22 25.79
C LYS A 110 -25.76 -4.20 24.33
N GLY A 111 -25.21 -3.06 23.90
CA GLY A 111 -24.50 -2.91 22.63
C GLY A 111 -22.99 -3.12 22.83
N GLU A 112 -22.36 -3.91 21.96
CA GLU A 112 -20.94 -4.28 22.12
C GLU A 112 -19.97 -3.16 21.70
N PHE A 113 -20.27 -2.43 20.62
CA PHE A 113 -19.35 -1.43 20.03
C PHE A 113 -19.80 0.03 20.20
N PHE A 114 -21.10 0.29 20.39
CA PHE A 114 -21.66 1.64 20.49
C PHE A 114 -22.78 1.70 21.56
N PRO A 115 -22.41 1.79 22.84
CA PRO A 115 -23.39 1.73 23.93
C PRO A 115 -24.34 2.93 23.94
N GLU A 116 -23.89 4.12 23.53
CA GLU A 116 -24.73 5.34 23.52
C GLU A 116 -25.79 5.30 22.41
N LEU A 117 -25.39 4.97 21.18
CA LEU A 117 -26.33 4.83 20.06
C LEU A 117 -27.35 3.71 20.31
N PHE A 118 -26.91 2.61 20.94
CA PHE A 118 -27.80 1.53 21.35
C PHE A 118 -28.80 1.99 22.42
N LYS A 119 -28.40 2.85 23.36
CA LYS A 119 -29.28 3.38 24.40
C LYS A 119 -30.43 4.20 23.78
N GLU A 120 -30.12 5.08 22.83
CA GLU A 120 -31.14 5.87 22.13
C GLU A 120 -32.13 4.99 21.36
N GLU A 121 -31.63 4.01 20.59
CA GLU A 121 -32.50 3.04 19.90
C GLU A 121 -33.35 2.23 20.88
N PHE A 122 -32.76 1.82 22.01
CA PHE A 122 -33.43 1.03 23.03
C PHE A 122 -34.54 1.82 23.73
N ASP A 123 -34.32 3.09 24.04
CA ASP A 123 -35.33 3.99 24.62
C ASP A 123 -36.50 4.22 23.64
N VAL A 124 -36.21 4.32 22.34
CA VAL A 124 -37.24 4.39 21.29
C VAL A 124 -38.04 3.08 21.18
N LEU A 125 -37.40 1.93 21.36
CA LEU A 125 -38.09 0.64 21.38
C LEU A 125 -38.98 0.49 22.63
N LEU A 126 -38.49 0.91 23.79
CA LEU A 126 -39.25 0.87 25.04
C LEU A 126 -40.48 1.79 25.00
N SER A 127 -40.34 3.01 24.46
CA SER A 127 -41.47 3.93 24.31
C SER A 127 -42.56 3.38 23.38
N LYS A 128 -42.19 2.74 22.26
CA LYS A 128 -43.16 2.07 21.37
C LYS A 128 -43.91 0.93 22.02
N ILE A 129 -43.24 0.17 22.90
CA ILE A 129 -43.89 -0.92 23.65
C ILE A 129 -44.81 -0.34 24.73
N SER A 130 -44.38 0.72 25.42
CA SER A 130 -45.17 1.39 26.47
C SER A 130 -46.41 2.10 25.93
N ASP A 131 -46.36 2.65 24.71
CA ASP A 131 -47.49 3.31 24.06
C ASP A 131 -48.50 2.34 23.43
N ASN A 132 -48.13 1.05 23.28
CA ASN A 132 -49.00 0.04 22.69
C ASN A 132 -49.22 -1.19 23.61
N PRO A 133 -49.79 -1.02 24.82
CA PRO A 133 -50.03 -2.15 25.73
C PRO A 133 -51.25 -3.02 25.34
N SER A 134 -51.99 -2.70 24.27
CA SER A 134 -53.32 -3.29 24.00
C SER A 134 -53.44 -4.25 22.81
N SER A 135 -52.36 -4.67 22.13
CA SER A 135 -52.50 -5.57 20.96
C SER A 135 -52.12 -7.04 21.17
N SER A 136 -51.88 -7.50 22.41
CA SER A 136 -51.45 -8.89 22.68
C SER A 136 -52.39 -9.71 23.57
N SER A 137 -53.58 -9.18 23.91
CA SER A 137 -54.62 -9.92 24.66
C SER A 137 -55.73 -10.50 23.75
N GLU A 138 -55.60 -10.40 22.43
CA GLU A 138 -56.64 -10.88 21.52
C GLU A 138 -56.03 -11.71 20.39
N LYS A 139 -55.74 -12.97 20.72
CA LYS A 139 -56.00 -14.14 19.85
C LYS A 139 -55.66 -15.43 20.61
N ALA A 140 -56.73 -16.02 21.14
CA ALA A 140 -57.04 -17.44 21.31
C ALA A 140 -56.00 -18.36 21.97
#